data_AF-A0A967WPB7-F1
#
_entry.id   AF-A0A967WPB7-F1
#
_cell.length_a   1.000
_cell.length_b   1.000
_cell.length_c   1.000
_cell.angle_alpha   90.00
_cell.angle_beta   90.00
_cell.angle_gamma   90.00
#
_symmetry.space_group_name_H-M   'P 1'
#
loop_
_entity.id
_entity.type
_entity.pdbx_description
1 polymer ?
#
loop_
_entity_poly.entity_id
_entity_poly.type
_entity_poly.pdbx_seq_one_letter_code
_entity_poly.pdbx_strand_id
1 'polypeptide(L)'
;FTATTTPTSTFTPSATPRPSSTPTPTPEPTDTPLPTNTPTPTETPTNTATLPPTETPTEAPTSTPRPTLPPTKKPPPVPTNTPAPPFTGTVVSRSQNCGTKGVWGYVEHKSGAPYPGVRVGVWSDSWAGRLSTPAEADGKYTLLMNDIPAGEFNVAVVDPDTCGMDGGVLTADRCDQLSNPIKVTLNEIWECENEGTVQWVEVLCTGP
;
A
#
# COMPACT_ATOMS: atom_id res chain seq x y z
N PHE A 1 -69.57 58.43 -33.70
CA PHE A 1 -68.33 58.62 -32.93
C PHE A 1 -68.50 58.00 -31.56
N THR A 2 -67.89 56.85 -31.33
CA THR A 2 -67.92 56.08 -30.08
C THR A 2 -66.51 56.12 -29.47
N ALA A 3 -66.40 56.58 -28.23
CA ALA A 3 -65.14 56.66 -27.50
C ALA A 3 -64.89 55.36 -26.71
N THR A 4 -63.71 54.78 -26.90
CA THR A 4 -63.23 53.52 -26.31
C THR A 4 -62.57 53.80 -24.96
N THR A 5 -62.96 53.10 -23.90
CA THR A 5 -62.34 53.16 -22.57
C THR A 5 -61.11 52.25 -22.49
N THR A 6 -59.96 52.80 -22.08
CA THR A 6 -58.70 52.08 -21.84
C THR A 6 -58.76 51.29 -20.53
N PRO A 7 -58.33 50.01 -20.49
CA PRO A 7 -58.31 49.24 -19.25
C PRO A 7 -57.15 49.63 -18.33
N THR A 8 -57.40 49.59 -17.03
CA THR A 8 -56.47 49.90 -15.93
C THR A 8 -55.62 48.68 -15.58
N SER A 9 -54.29 48.83 -15.53
CA SER A 9 -53.36 47.77 -15.13
C SER A 9 -53.38 47.52 -13.62
N THR A 10 -53.61 46.27 -13.23
CA THR A 10 -53.60 45.80 -11.84
C THR A 10 -52.21 45.24 -11.50
N PHE A 11 -51.56 45.76 -10.44
CA PHE A 11 -50.28 45.23 -9.96
C PHE A 11 -50.49 43.99 -9.07
N THR A 12 -49.75 42.92 -9.36
CA THR A 12 -49.69 41.68 -8.57
C THR A 12 -48.84 41.84 -7.30
N PRO A 13 -49.26 41.30 -6.13
CA PRO A 13 -48.49 41.40 -4.90
C PRO A 13 -47.22 40.53 -4.92
N SER A 14 -46.16 41.05 -4.30
CA SER A 14 -44.82 40.45 -4.21
C SER A 14 -44.71 39.44 -3.05
N ALA A 15 -43.93 38.37 -3.25
CA ALA A 15 -43.78 37.28 -2.29
C ALA A 15 -43.01 37.68 -1.01
N THR A 16 -43.49 37.20 0.14
CA THR A 16 -42.92 37.44 1.47
C THR A 16 -41.66 36.58 1.70
N PRO A 17 -40.54 37.12 2.19
CA PRO A 17 -39.34 36.32 2.45
C PRO A 17 -39.49 35.40 3.67
N ARG A 18 -38.93 34.19 3.55
CA ARG A 18 -38.91 33.14 4.59
C ARG A 18 -37.75 33.38 5.58
N PRO A 19 -37.93 33.17 6.90
CA PRO A 19 -36.88 33.40 7.89
C PRO A 19 -35.67 32.47 7.71
N SER A 20 -34.49 33.04 7.96
CA SER A 20 -33.15 32.45 7.84
C SER A 20 -32.76 31.65 9.09
N SER A 21 -31.86 30.68 8.91
CA SER A 21 -31.45 29.62 9.83
C SER A 21 -30.91 30.09 11.19
N THR A 22 -31.27 29.32 12.24
CA THR A 22 -30.78 29.38 13.61
C THR A 22 -29.28 29.08 13.70
N PRO A 23 -28.48 29.80 14.52
CA PRO A 23 -27.05 29.52 14.67
C PRO A 23 -26.79 28.19 15.41
N THR A 24 -25.81 27.45 14.93
CA THR A 24 -25.31 26.18 15.49
C THR A 24 -24.45 26.44 16.75
N PRO A 25 -24.57 25.66 17.83
CA PRO A 25 -23.79 25.87 19.05
C PRO A 25 -22.28 25.64 18.82
N THR A 26 -21.46 26.50 19.42
CA THR A 26 -19.99 26.41 19.46
C THR A 26 -19.56 25.30 20.43
N PRO A 27 -18.59 24.43 20.07
CA PRO A 27 -18.09 23.41 20.99
C PRO A 27 -17.33 24.03 22.17
N GLU A 28 -17.52 23.44 23.35
CA GLU A 28 -16.86 23.80 24.61
C GLU A 28 -15.39 23.33 24.62
N PRO A 29 -14.45 24.06 25.26
CA PRO A 29 -13.05 23.67 25.31
C PRO A 29 -12.82 22.36 26.09
N THR A 30 -12.05 21.45 25.50
CA THR A 30 -11.66 20.17 26.10
C THR A 30 -10.48 20.35 27.06
N ASP A 31 -10.57 19.76 28.25
CA ASP A 31 -9.50 19.78 29.27
C ASP A 31 -8.17 19.24 28.73
N THR A 32 -7.10 19.99 28.97
CA THR A 32 -5.72 19.60 28.61
C THR A 32 -5.15 18.67 29.68
N PRO A 33 -4.56 17.51 29.32
CA PRO A 33 -4.01 16.58 30.30
C PRO A 33 -2.82 17.17 31.07
N LEU A 34 -2.78 16.91 32.37
CA LEU A 34 -1.73 17.34 33.29
C LEU A 34 -0.41 16.58 33.01
N PRO A 35 0.78 17.21 33.11
CA PRO A 35 2.06 16.54 32.89
C PRO A 35 2.29 15.39 33.87
N THR A 36 2.72 14.25 33.33
CA THR A 36 3.09 13.04 34.07
C THR A 36 4.50 13.14 34.67
N ASN A 37 4.66 12.61 35.88
CA ASN A 37 5.90 12.63 36.64
C ASN A 37 7.07 11.97 35.89
N THR A 38 8.19 12.67 35.81
CA THR A 38 9.47 12.18 35.28
C THR A 38 10.09 11.16 36.25
N PRO A 39 10.60 10.00 35.78
CA PRO A 39 11.24 9.04 36.66
C PRO A 39 12.55 9.59 37.25
N THR A 40 12.78 9.27 38.53
CA THR A 40 13.96 9.64 39.33
C THR A 40 15.20 8.85 38.87
N PRO A 41 16.41 9.42 38.83
CA PRO A 41 17.60 8.72 38.39
C PRO A 41 17.99 7.57 39.33
N THR A 42 18.35 6.42 38.74
CA THR A 42 18.84 5.22 39.42
C THR A 42 20.28 5.39 39.88
N GLU A 43 20.57 5.03 41.12
CA GLU A 43 21.91 5.08 41.74
C GLU A 43 22.95 4.21 40.99
N THR A 44 24.15 4.77 40.84
CA THR A 44 25.32 4.16 40.20
C THR A 44 25.92 3.04 41.07
N PRO A 45 26.35 1.89 40.52
CA PRO A 45 26.89 0.79 41.33
C PRO A 45 28.23 1.16 41.99
N THR A 46 28.36 0.77 43.26
CA THR A 46 29.56 0.96 44.09
C THR A 46 30.65 -0.05 43.71
N ASN A 47 31.91 0.40 43.62
CA ASN A 47 33.07 -0.45 43.35
C ASN A 47 33.31 -1.45 44.49
N THR A 48 33.20 -2.75 44.20
CA THR A 48 33.57 -3.83 45.14
C THR A 48 35.07 -4.10 45.05
N ALA A 49 35.72 -4.24 46.21
CA ALA A 49 37.16 -4.48 46.32
C ALA A 49 37.57 -5.87 45.78
N THR A 50 38.60 -5.89 44.93
CA THR A 50 39.23 -7.10 44.38
C THR A 50 40.10 -7.79 45.44
N LEU A 51 39.86 -9.08 45.69
CA LEU A 51 40.69 -9.94 46.55
C LEU A 51 42.03 -10.30 45.87
N PRO A 52 43.10 -10.60 46.64
CA PRO A 52 44.41 -10.94 46.08
C PRO A 52 44.38 -12.30 45.34
N PRO A 53 45.25 -12.49 44.34
CA PRO A 53 45.30 -13.73 43.58
C PRO A 53 45.77 -14.89 44.45
N THR A 54 45.00 -15.98 44.44
CA THR A 54 45.37 -17.28 45.01
C THR A 54 46.30 -18.00 44.01
N GLU A 55 47.40 -18.58 44.49
CA GLU A 55 48.30 -19.36 43.64
C GLU A 55 47.60 -20.63 43.12
N THR A 56 47.43 -20.69 41.80
CA THR A 56 46.86 -21.84 41.10
C THR A 56 47.97 -22.87 40.82
N PRO A 57 47.74 -24.18 41.06
CA PRO A 57 48.75 -25.21 40.82
C PRO A 57 49.10 -25.33 39.34
N THR A 58 50.39 -25.53 39.06
CA THR A 58 50.94 -25.80 37.72
C THR A 58 50.33 -27.07 37.12
N GLU A 59 49.57 -26.93 36.04
CA GLU A 59 49.07 -28.07 35.27
C GLU A 59 50.21 -28.81 34.54
N ALA A 60 50.15 -30.14 34.60
CA ALA A 60 51.05 -31.05 33.89
C ALA A 60 50.93 -30.89 32.35
N PRO A 61 51.98 -31.21 31.57
CA PRO A 61 51.97 -31.00 30.13
C PRO A 61 50.86 -31.81 29.46
N THR A 62 49.92 -31.10 28.86
CA THR A 62 48.80 -31.64 28.10
C THR A 62 49.32 -32.24 26.78
N SER A 63 48.89 -33.45 26.46
CA SER A 63 49.27 -34.18 25.24
C SER A 63 48.95 -33.37 23.98
N THR A 64 49.94 -33.26 23.10
CA THR A 64 49.88 -32.58 21.81
C THR A 64 48.63 -32.99 21.00
N PRO A 65 47.82 -32.05 20.50
CA PRO A 65 46.64 -32.41 19.71
C PRO A 65 47.04 -33.07 18.39
N ARG A 66 46.39 -34.19 18.08
CA ARG A 66 46.49 -34.86 16.78
C ARG A 66 46.03 -33.89 15.67
N PRO A 67 46.70 -33.82 14.51
CA PRO A 67 46.33 -32.90 13.44
C PRO A 67 44.87 -33.14 13.00
N THR A 68 44.05 -32.10 13.18
CA THR A 68 42.67 -32.05 12.70
C THR A 68 42.69 -32.00 11.17
N LEU A 69 41.97 -32.91 10.52
CA LEU A 69 41.80 -32.90 9.07
C LEU A 69 41.19 -31.56 8.63
N PRO A 70 41.60 -31.01 7.46
CA PRO A 70 41.04 -29.77 6.95
C PRO A 70 39.51 -29.89 6.79
N PRO A 71 38.74 -28.83 7.05
CA PRO A 71 37.29 -28.86 6.93
C PRO A 71 36.93 -29.25 5.50
N THR A 72 36.21 -30.37 5.37
CA THR A 72 35.67 -30.81 4.10
C THR A 72 34.72 -29.72 3.62
N LYS A 73 35.00 -29.10 2.46
CA LYS A 73 34.10 -28.10 1.87
C LYS A 73 32.71 -28.72 1.74
N LYS A 74 31.76 -28.27 2.57
CA LYS A 74 30.37 -28.65 2.43
C LYS A 74 29.97 -28.34 0.97
N PRO A 75 29.41 -29.30 0.22
CA PRO A 75 28.93 -29.02 -1.11
C PRO A 75 28.00 -27.80 -1.06
N PRO A 76 28.08 -26.88 -2.04
CA PRO A 76 27.09 -25.81 -2.16
C PRO A 76 25.69 -26.41 -2.07
N PRO A 77 24.73 -25.75 -1.41
CA PRO A 77 23.34 -26.22 -1.43
C PRO A 77 22.93 -26.40 -2.89
N VAL A 78 22.41 -27.59 -3.21
CA VAL A 78 21.86 -27.87 -4.53
C VAL A 78 20.74 -26.85 -4.76
N PRO A 79 20.67 -26.16 -5.91
CA PRO A 79 19.59 -25.24 -6.19
C PRO A 79 18.26 -25.98 -6.11
N THR A 80 17.43 -25.63 -5.13
CA THR A 80 16.05 -26.11 -5.07
C THR A 80 15.28 -25.39 -6.18
N ASN A 81 14.72 -26.14 -7.13
CA ASN A 81 13.84 -25.56 -8.15
C ASN A 81 12.58 -25.03 -7.45
N THR A 82 12.55 -23.74 -7.13
CA THR A 82 11.31 -23.07 -6.70
C THR A 82 10.28 -23.21 -7.82
N PRO A 83 9.08 -23.74 -7.56
CA PRO A 83 8.01 -23.79 -8.57
C PRO A 83 7.74 -22.39 -9.14
N ALA A 84 7.49 -22.31 -10.45
CA ALA A 84 7.07 -21.05 -11.05
C ALA A 84 5.72 -20.61 -10.45
N PRO A 85 5.49 -19.30 -10.28
CA PRO A 85 4.20 -18.79 -9.81
C PRO A 85 3.06 -19.23 -10.72
N PRO A 86 1.85 -19.46 -10.18
CA PRO A 86 0.70 -19.91 -10.96
C PRO A 86 0.20 -18.88 -11.97
N PHE A 87 0.43 -17.58 -11.75
CA PHE A 87 0.03 -16.50 -12.64
C PHE A 87 1.23 -15.80 -13.29
N THR A 88 0.99 -15.18 -14.44
CA THR A 88 1.90 -14.24 -15.10
C THR A 88 1.21 -12.91 -15.39
N GLY A 89 1.89 -11.78 -15.22
CA GLY A 89 1.38 -10.46 -15.58
C GLY A 89 2.09 -9.88 -16.81
N THR A 90 1.35 -9.21 -17.69
CA THR A 90 1.90 -8.49 -18.84
C THR A 90 1.25 -7.11 -18.98
N VAL A 91 2.07 -6.08 -19.25
CA VAL A 91 1.55 -4.75 -19.59
C VAL A 91 1.06 -4.78 -21.04
N VAL A 92 -0.23 -4.52 -21.25
CA VAL A 92 -0.84 -4.56 -22.59
C VAL A 92 -1.06 -3.17 -23.17
N SER A 93 -1.37 -2.18 -22.35
CA SER A 93 -1.56 -0.81 -22.81
C SER A 93 -1.18 0.22 -21.76
N ARG A 94 -0.87 1.44 -22.23
CA ARG A 94 -0.55 2.61 -21.41
C ARG A 94 -1.34 3.78 -21.98
N SER A 95 -2.04 4.53 -21.14
CA SER A 95 -2.99 5.53 -21.61
C SER A 95 -2.99 6.80 -20.78
N GLN A 96 -3.31 7.89 -21.46
CA GLN A 96 -3.56 9.18 -20.86
C GLN A 96 -5.02 9.27 -20.37
N ASN A 97 -5.27 9.89 -19.23
CA ASN A 97 -6.64 10.01 -18.69
C ASN A 97 -6.96 11.35 -18.02
N CYS A 98 -5.98 12.21 -17.76
CA CYS A 98 -6.24 13.61 -17.39
C CYS A 98 -7.25 13.83 -16.25
N GLY A 99 -6.88 13.40 -15.05
CA GLY A 99 -7.67 13.58 -13.84
C GLY A 99 -7.73 12.34 -12.96
N THR A 100 -7.52 11.15 -13.54
CA THR A 100 -7.36 9.92 -12.76
C THR A 100 -6.15 9.13 -13.18
N LYS A 101 -5.56 8.39 -12.24
CA LYS A 101 -4.48 7.43 -12.48
C LYS A 101 -4.72 6.13 -11.75
N GLY A 102 -4.15 5.06 -12.29
CA GLY A 102 -4.28 3.74 -11.70
C GLY A 102 -3.80 2.60 -12.59
N VAL A 103 -4.09 1.40 -12.11
CA VAL A 103 -3.85 0.15 -12.84
C VAL A 103 -5.18 -0.55 -13.01
N TRP A 104 -5.42 -1.11 -14.18
CA TRP A 104 -6.60 -1.90 -14.48
C TRP A 104 -6.24 -3.06 -15.40
N GLY A 105 -7.18 -3.95 -15.65
CA GLY A 105 -7.03 -4.99 -16.66
C GLY A 105 -7.91 -6.17 -16.36
N TYR A 106 -7.50 -7.34 -16.84
CA TYR A 106 -8.24 -8.58 -16.72
C TYR A 106 -7.37 -9.67 -16.11
N VAL A 107 -8.01 -10.57 -15.37
CA VAL A 107 -7.47 -11.87 -15.00
C VAL A 107 -8.18 -12.92 -15.84
N GLU A 108 -7.41 -13.72 -16.56
CA GLU A 108 -7.91 -14.74 -17.47
C GLU A 108 -7.22 -16.09 -17.22
N HIS A 109 -7.89 -17.18 -17.56
CA HIS A 109 -7.26 -18.48 -17.71
C HIS A 109 -6.35 -18.49 -18.95
N LYS A 110 -5.42 -19.44 -19.03
CA LYS A 110 -4.66 -19.71 -20.28
C LYS A 110 -5.53 -19.94 -21.51
N SER A 111 -6.79 -20.32 -21.33
CA SER A 111 -7.78 -20.47 -22.40
C SER A 111 -8.34 -19.14 -22.93
N GLY A 112 -8.07 -18.01 -22.27
CA GLY A 112 -8.69 -16.70 -22.53
C GLY A 112 -10.06 -16.51 -21.88
N ALA A 113 -10.51 -17.47 -21.05
CA ALA A 113 -11.75 -17.30 -20.29
C ALA A 113 -11.52 -16.40 -19.06
N PRO A 114 -12.51 -15.58 -18.65
CA PRO A 114 -12.45 -14.80 -17.41
C PRO A 114 -12.09 -15.63 -16.18
N TYR A 115 -11.25 -15.09 -15.30
CA TYR A 115 -10.85 -15.70 -14.03
C TYR A 115 -11.29 -14.78 -12.86
N PRO A 116 -12.55 -14.89 -12.38
CA PRO A 116 -13.07 -14.04 -11.32
C PRO A 116 -12.48 -14.36 -9.94
N GLY A 117 -12.63 -13.43 -8.99
CA GLY A 117 -12.30 -13.62 -7.57
C GLY A 117 -10.83 -13.40 -7.20
N VAL A 118 -9.93 -13.36 -8.18
CA VAL A 118 -8.50 -13.09 -8.00
C VAL A 118 -8.26 -11.63 -7.67
N ARG A 119 -7.28 -11.32 -6.81
CA ARG A 119 -6.90 -9.93 -6.49
C ARG A 119 -5.52 -9.59 -7.01
N VAL A 120 -5.38 -8.34 -7.43
CA VAL A 120 -4.12 -7.76 -7.90
C VAL A 120 -3.66 -6.74 -6.87
N GLY A 121 -2.41 -6.84 -6.43
CA GLY A 121 -1.76 -5.90 -5.53
C GLY A 121 -0.91 -4.90 -6.30
N VAL A 122 -0.90 -3.65 -5.84
CA VAL A 122 0.01 -2.60 -6.34
C VAL A 122 0.71 -1.94 -5.16
N TRP A 123 2.04 -1.82 -5.21
CA TRP A 123 2.86 -1.22 -4.15
C TRP A 123 4.12 -0.57 -4.72
N SER A 124 4.86 0.17 -3.90
CA SER A 124 6.19 0.69 -4.23
C SER A 124 7.12 0.60 -3.02
N ASP A 125 8.38 1.02 -3.17
CA ASP A 125 9.33 1.01 -2.05
C ASP A 125 8.96 2.01 -0.94
N SER A 126 8.15 3.03 -1.26
CA SER A 126 7.70 4.07 -0.34
C SER A 126 6.22 3.96 0.06
N TRP A 127 5.48 2.99 -0.49
CA TRP A 127 4.07 2.78 -0.22
C TRP A 127 3.77 1.29 -0.12
N ALA A 128 3.30 0.86 1.05
CA ALA A 128 2.93 -0.53 1.36
C ALA A 128 1.87 -1.11 0.40
N GLY A 129 1.19 -0.25 -0.36
CA GLY A 129 0.35 -0.68 -1.46
C GLY A 129 -1.10 -0.95 -1.07
N ARG A 130 -1.87 -1.37 -2.08
CA ARG A 130 -3.30 -1.65 -1.99
C ARG A 130 -3.64 -2.82 -2.91
N LEU A 131 -4.69 -3.55 -2.55
CA LEU A 131 -5.26 -4.61 -3.38
C LEU A 131 -6.47 -4.09 -4.15
N SER A 132 -6.67 -4.62 -5.36
CA SER A 132 -7.92 -4.47 -6.10
C SER A 132 -9.08 -5.10 -5.31
N THR A 133 -10.30 -4.73 -5.68
CA THR A 133 -11.43 -5.62 -5.46
C THR A 133 -11.17 -6.97 -6.14
N PRO A 134 -11.80 -8.06 -5.69
CA PRO A 134 -11.74 -9.32 -6.43
C PRO A 134 -12.16 -9.08 -7.88
N ALA A 135 -11.44 -9.69 -8.82
CA ALA A 135 -11.75 -9.62 -10.24
C ALA A 135 -13.22 -9.99 -10.45
N GLU A 136 -13.91 -9.19 -11.25
CA GLU A 136 -15.34 -9.32 -11.52
C GLU A 136 -15.62 -10.58 -12.37
N ALA A 137 -16.90 -10.85 -12.65
CA ALA A 137 -17.31 -12.05 -13.40
C ALA A 137 -16.69 -12.12 -14.81
N ASP A 138 -16.37 -10.97 -15.40
CA ASP A 138 -15.66 -10.82 -16.67
C ASP A 138 -14.13 -10.82 -16.52
N GLY A 139 -13.61 -11.05 -15.31
CA GLY A 139 -12.19 -11.07 -14.98
C GLY A 139 -11.61 -9.66 -14.75
N LYS A 140 -12.41 -8.60 -14.88
CA LYS A 140 -11.91 -7.23 -14.78
C LYS A 140 -11.54 -6.86 -13.35
N TYR A 141 -10.46 -6.11 -13.18
CA TYR A 141 -10.11 -5.46 -11.93
C TYR A 141 -9.65 -4.02 -12.17
N THR A 142 -9.70 -3.19 -11.13
CA THR A 142 -9.25 -1.79 -11.20
C THR A 142 -8.74 -1.34 -9.84
N LEU A 143 -7.62 -0.63 -9.84
CA LEU A 143 -7.04 0.09 -8.72
C LEU A 143 -6.90 1.55 -9.07
N LEU A 144 -7.72 2.39 -8.43
CA LEU A 144 -7.57 3.83 -8.49
C LEU A 144 -6.47 4.28 -7.52
N MET A 145 -5.57 5.14 -8.00
CA MET A 145 -4.36 5.57 -7.28
C MET A 145 -4.22 7.10 -7.27
N ASN A 146 -5.33 7.83 -7.35
CA ASN A 146 -5.33 9.30 -7.39
C ASN A 146 -4.70 9.93 -6.13
N ASP A 147 -4.82 9.25 -5.00
CA ASP A 147 -4.33 9.64 -3.68
C ASP A 147 -2.85 9.28 -3.44
N ILE A 148 -2.21 8.61 -4.40
CA ILE A 148 -0.81 8.18 -4.31
C ILE A 148 0.05 9.08 -5.21
N PRO A 149 1.25 9.54 -4.80
CA PRO A 149 2.15 10.29 -5.68
C PRO A 149 2.52 9.52 -6.95
N ALA A 150 2.90 10.22 -8.03
CA ALA A 150 3.48 9.59 -9.20
C ALA A 150 4.76 8.81 -8.86
N GLY A 151 5.06 7.78 -9.65
CA GLY A 151 6.23 6.94 -9.41
C GLY A 151 6.20 5.62 -10.15
N GLU A 152 7.18 4.78 -9.80
CA GLU A 152 7.23 3.39 -10.23
C GLU A 152 6.56 2.50 -9.19
N PHE A 153 5.73 1.57 -9.68
CA PHE A 153 4.96 0.65 -8.86
C PHE A 153 5.19 -0.78 -9.34
N ASN A 154 5.18 -1.71 -8.39
CA ASN A 154 5.11 -3.14 -8.65
C ASN A 154 3.64 -3.55 -8.70
N VAL A 155 3.30 -4.43 -9.64
CA VAL A 155 1.96 -5.01 -9.82
C VAL A 155 2.10 -6.52 -9.84
N ALA A 156 1.30 -7.25 -9.06
CA ALA A 156 1.27 -8.70 -9.07
C ALA A 156 -0.10 -9.24 -8.67
N VAL A 157 -0.40 -10.47 -9.10
CA VAL A 157 -1.46 -11.26 -8.48
C VAL A 157 -1.00 -11.66 -7.07
N VAL A 158 -1.84 -11.48 -6.07
CA VAL A 158 -1.51 -11.72 -4.66
C VAL A 158 -2.57 -12.57 -3.97
N ASP A 159 -2.17 -13.30 -2.92
CA ASP A 159 -3.10 -14.00 -2.05
C ASP A 159 -3.56 -13.06 -0.90
N PRO A 160 -4.83 -12.60 -0.89
CA PRO A 160 -5.33 -11.70 0.13
C PRO A 160 -5.30 -12.26 1.55
N ASP A 161 -5.37 -13.58 1.71
CA ASP A 161 -5.47 -14.23 3.02
C ASP A 161 -4.11 -14.25 3.76
N THR A 162 -3.03 -13.97 3.01
CA THR A 162 -1.65 -13.93 3.52
C THR A 162 -1.17 -12.51 3.83
N CYS A 163 -1.93 -11.50 3.39
CA CYS A 163 -1.51 -10.12 3.45
C CYS A 163 -1.40 -9.58 4.88
N GLY A 164 -0.34 -8.82 5.13
CA GLY A 164 -0.25 -7.94 6.29
C GLY A 164 -1.32 -6.84 6.27
N MET A 165 -1.49 -6.19 7.43
CA MET A 165 -2.34 -5.02 7.58
C MET A 165 -1.54 -3.81 8.09
N ASP A 166 -1.95 -2.62 7.66
CA ASP A 166 -1.55 -1.34 8.23
C ASP A 166 -2.79 -0.45 8.37
N GLY A 167 -3.03 0.10 9.56
CA GLY A 167 -4.24 0.88 9.86
C GLY A 167 -5.57 0.14 9.59
N GLY A 168 -5.57 -1.20 9.60
CA GLY A 168 -6.75 -2.02 9.28
C GLY A 168 -7.01 -2.24 7.78
N VAL A 169 -6.08 -1.81 6.91
CA VAL A 169 -6.15 -1.99 5.46
C VAL A 169 -5.08 -3.01 5.04
N LEU A 170 -5.42 -3.90 4.11
CA LEU A 170 -4.46 -4.87 3.56
C LEU A 170 -3.36 -4.16 2.77
N THR A 171 -2.12 -4.56 3.03
CA THR A 171 -0.92 -4.01 2.38
C THR A 171 -0.37 -4.99 1.35
N ALA A 172 -0.29 -4.57 0.08
CA ALA A 172 0.09 -5.42 -1.04
C ALA A 172 1.55 -5.90 -0.98
N ASP A 173 2.45 -5.11 -0.41
CA ASP A 173 3.87 -5.46 -0.25
C ASP A 173 4.11 -6.62 0.74
N ARG A 174 3.12 -6.93 1.58
CA ARG A 174 3.15 -7.97 2.61
C ARG A 174 2.21 -9.14 2.30
N CYS A 175 1.89 -9.36 1.04
CA CYS A 175 1.13 -10.53 0.59
C CYS A 175 2.07 -11.55 -0.06
N ASP A 176 1.67 -12.82 -0.01
CA ASP A 176 2.26 -13.85 -0.87
C ASP A 176 1.93 -13.53 -2.33
N GLN A 177 2.98 -13.52 -3.16
CA GLN A 177 2.89 -13.20 -4.57
C GLN A 177 2.60 -14.46 -5.38
N LEU A 178 1.49 -14.44 -6.12
CA LEU A 178 1.05 -15.53 -7.00
C LEU A 178 1.49 -15.32 -8.46
N SER A 179 2.08 -14.15 -8.76
CA SER A 179 2.82 -13.88 -9.98
C SER A 179 4.12 -13.15 -9.67
N ASN A 180 5.10 -13.21 -10.57
CA ASN A 180 6.23 -12.29 -10.49
C ASN A 180 5.74 -10.83 -10.63
N PRO A 181 6.29 -9.88 -9.85
CA PRO A 181 5.89 -8.49 -9.93
C PRO A 181 6.38 -7.85 -11.23
N ILE A 182 5.51 -7.09 -11.87
CA ILE A 182 5.86 -6.26 -13.04
C ILE A 182 5.94 -4.79 -12.61
N LYS A 183 6.87 -4.06 -13.21
CA LYS A 183 7.06 -2.63 -12.94
C LYS A 183 6.23 -1.80 -13.91
N VAL A 184 5.49 -0.83 -13.37
CA VAL A 184 4.72 0.15 -14.12
C VAL A 184 5.04 1.55 -13.62
N THR A 185 5.10 2.53 -14.52
CA THR A 185 5.33 3.94 -14.15
C THR A 185 4.05 4.70 -14.40
N LEU A 186 3.58 5.42 -13.37
CA LEU A 186 2.44 6.31 -13.44
C LEU A 186 2.89 7.75 -13.19
N ASN A 187 2.49 8.65 -14.08
CA ASN A 187 2.71 10.09 -13.97
C ASN A 187 1.59 10.77 -13.18
N GLU A 188 1.77 12.07 -12.91
CA GLU A 188 0.76 12.84 -12.20
C GLU A 188 -0.51 13.04 -13.03
N ILE A 189 -1.64 13.11 -12.32
CA ILE A 189 -2.97 13.22 -12.95
C ILE A 189 -3.18 14.55 -13.70
N TRP A 190 -2.38 15.56 -13.39
CA TRP A 190 -2.45 16.91 -13.97
C TRP A 190 -1.55 17.09 -15.20
N GLU A 191 -0.66 16.14 -15.48
CA GLU A 191 0.31 16.22 -16.59
C GLU A 191 -0.30 15.76 -17.92
N CYS A 192 -1.21 16.55 -18.46
CA CYS A 192 -1.98 16.19 -19.66
C CYS A 192 -1.34 16.59 -20.98
N GLU A 193 -0.46 17.58 -20.97
CA GLU A 193 -0.07 18.29 -22.20
C GLU A 193 1.14 17.67 -22.90
N ASN A 194 1.75 16.63 -22.32
CA ASN A 194 2.94 15.99 -22.87
C ASN A 194 2.57 14.69 -23.62
N GLU A 195 3.06 14.54 -24.85
CA GLU A 195 3.03 13.25 -25.55
C GLU A 195 3.76 12.20 -24.70
N GLY A 196 3.08 11.13 -24.32
CA GLY A 196 3.68 10.00 -23.59
C GLY A 196 3.48 9.99 -22.08
N THR A 197 2.73 10.93 -21.49
CA THR A 197 2.30 10.79 -20.09
C THR A 197 1.49 9.50 -19.91
N VAL A 198 1.73 8.73 -18.84
CA VAL A 198 0.97 7.51 -18.56
C VAL A 198 0.25 7.67 -17.23
N GLN A 199 -1.08 7.80 -17.25
CA GLN A 199 -1.87 7.80 -16.03
C GLN A 199 -2.56 6.45 -15.78
N TRP A 200 -2.87 5.70 -16.83
CA TRP A 200 -3.40 4.35 -16.68
C TRP A 200 -2.52 3.34 -17.38
N VAL A 201 -2.32 2.21 -16.69
CA VAL A 201 -1.67 1.04 -17.26
C VAL A 201 -2.63 -0.12 -17.21
N GLU A 202 -2.83 -0.76 -18.34
CA GLU A 202 -3.59 -2.00 -18.45
C GLU A 202 -2.63 -3.18 -18.31
N VAL A 203 -2.96 -4.09 -17.38
CA VAL A 203 -2.17 -5.28 -17.07
C VAL A 203 -3.06 -6.51 -17.19
N LEU A 204 -2.71 -7.40 -18.12
CA LEU A 204 -3.34 -8.71 -18.26
C LEU A 204 -2.63 -9.71 -17.36
N CYS A 205 -3.39 -10.39 -16.50
CA CYS A 205 -2.92 -11.47 -15.66
C CYS A 205 -3.45 -12.81 -16.20
N THR A 206 -2.57 -13.75 -16.49
CA THR A 206 -2.95 -15.08 -17.00
C THR A 206 -2.65 -16.15 -15.96
N GLY A 207 -3.68 -16.87 -15.53
CA GLY A 207 -3.63 -17.97 -14.58
C GLY A 207 -3.69 -19.35 -15.22
N PRO A 208 -3.62 -20.43 -14.43
CA PRO A 208 -3.67 -21.81 -14.92
C PRO A 208 -4.96 -22.14 -15.69
#